data_AF-A0A382ZFU2-F1
#
_entry.id   AF-A0A382ZFU2-F1
#
_cell.length_a   1.000
_cell.length_b   1.000
_cell.length_c   1.000
_cell.angle_alpha   90.00
_cell.angle_beta   90.00
_cell.angle_gamma   90.00
#
_symmetry.space_group_name_H-M   'P 1'
#
loop_
_entity.id
_entity.type
_entity.pdbx_description
1 polymer ?
#
loop_
_entity_poly.entity_id
_entity_poly.type
_entity_poly.pdbx_seq_one_letter_code
_entity_poly.pdbx_strand_id
1 'polypeptide(L)'
;MEDESLFKELDTFEELQSPFLLFPVLHRELESLNRLKRNREKSILVSSVLSGLHLGEERPGPEERLDLSGKRLGKSLDNPLADQLCSKLESSPMDSESRQQLLGLMLERRESVNLQMSRDGYLLALFELENPQISAVKINTGLYCQELYLLRLYEKLKEMALKFKQKIQDTRSEKDTVLMGKSTELQHGVTYIENCASILKTTPLK
;
A
#
# COMPACT_ATOMS: atom_id res chain seq x y z
N MET A 1 -1.95 1.85 30.28
CA MET A 1 -1.12 2.17 29.09
C MET A 1 -1.93 2.02 27.82
N GLU A 2 -3.10 2.66 27.71
CA GLU A 2 -3.95 2.55 26.51
C GLU A 2 -3.65 3.65 25.49
N ASP A 3 -3.08 4.79 25.89
CA ASP A 3 -2.77 5.90 24.98
C ASP A 3 -1.57 5.57 24.11
N GLU A 4 -0.56 4.91 24.70
CA GLU A 4 0.53 4.29 23.94
C GLU A 4 0.01 3.31 22.88
N SER A 5 -1.14 2.65 23.12
CA SER A 5 -1.74 1.75 22.14
C SER A 5 -2.32 2.49 20.93
N LEU A 6 -2.87 3.70 21.11
CA LEU A 6 -3.41 4.49 20.00
C LEU A 6 -2.30 5.07 19.14
N PHE A 7 -1.23 5.56 19.77
CA PHE A 7 -0.06 6.05 19.03
C PHE A 7 0.63 4.90 18.27
N LYS A 8 0.76 3.72 18.87
CA LYS A 8 1.27 2.52 18.17
C LYS A 8 0.42 2.14 16.95
N GLU A 9 -0.91 2.31 17.01
CA GLU A 9 -1.78 2.05 15.87
C GLU A 9 -1.49 3.02 14.71
N LEU A 10 -1.17 4.29 15.01
CA LEU A 10 -0.72 5.27 14.00
C LEU A 10 0.64 4.91 13.39
N ASP A 11 1.54 4.31 14.16
CA ASP A 11 2.89 3.94 13.70
C ASP A 11 2.90 2.85 12.62
N THR A 12 1.75 2.22 12.35
CA THR A 12 1.60 1.21 11.30
C THR A 12 1.92 1.77 9.91
N PHE A 13 1.53 3.02 9.63
CA PHE A 13 1.77 3.69 8.35
C PHE A 13 2.11 5.16 8.57
N GLU A 14 3.13 5.66 7.87
CA GLU A 14 3.54 7.07 7.97
C GLU A 14 2.41 8.04 7.59
N GLU A 15 1.56 7.66 6.62
CA GLU A 15 0.38 8.45 6.25
C GLU A 15 -0.75 8.44 7.31
N LEU A 16 -0.72 7.52 8.29
CA LEU A 16 -1.59 7.61 9.48
C LEU A 16 -0.97 8.51 10.55
N GLN A 17 0.35 8.50 10.68
CA GLN A 17 1.05 9.44 11.56
C GLN A 17 0.91 10.87 11.05
N SER A 18 1.07 11.13 9.76
CA SER A 18 0.81 12.44 9.18
C SER A 18 0.18 12.29 7.80
N PRO A 19 -1.14 12.51 7.67
CA PRO A 19 -1.87 12.33 6.41
C PRO A 19 -1.35 13.18 5.25
N PHE A 20 -0.69 14.30 5.54
CA PHE A 20 -0.09 15.19 4.55
C PHE A 20 1.16 14.61 3.88
N LEU A 21 1.71 13.52 4.41
CA LEU A 21 2.84 12.79 3.83
C LEU A 21 2.42 11.70 2.83
N LEU A 22 1.12 11.57 2.52
CA LEU A 22 0.58 10.54 1.62
C LEU A 22 1.41 10.34 0.35
N PHE A 23 1.53 11.39 -0.47
CA PHE A 23 2.21 11.28 -1.76
C PHE A 23 3.73 11.05 -1.64
N PRO A 24 4.47 11.77 -0.78
CA PRO A 24 5.88 11.45 -0.51
C PRO A 24 6.12 10.00 -0.10
N VAL A 25 5.27 9.45 0.77
CA VAL A 25 5.37 8.06 1.24
C VAL A 25 5.11 7.09 0.09
N LEU A 26 4.02 7.26 -0.64
CA LEU A 26 3.68 6.41 -1.79
C LEU A 26 4.79 6.43 -2.85
N HIS A 27 5.33 7.61 -3.17
CA HIS A 27 6.42 7.75 -4.13
C HIS A 27 7.69 7.00 -3.70
N ARG A 28 8.09 7.15 -2.43
CA ARG A 28 9.25 6.46 -1.87
C ARG A 28 9.09 4.93 -1.90
N GLU A 29 7.90 4.44 -1.59
CA GLU A 29 7.57 3.01 -1.59
C GLU A 29 7.55 2.44 -3.02
N LEU A 30 6.98 3.19 -3.97
CA LEU A 30 7.01 2.83 -5.39
C LEU A 30 8.45 2.77 -5.93
N GLU A 31 9.29 3.75 -5.56
CA GLU A 31 10.72 3.71 -5.89
C GLU A 31 11.44 2.49 -5.29
N SER A 32 11.03 2.03 -4.10
CA SER A 32 11.53 0.79 -3.52
C SER A 32 11.19 -0.43 -4.41
N LEU A 33 9.95 -0.54 -4.88
CA LEU A 33 9.54 -1.60 -5.82
C LEU A 33 10.32 -1.51 -7.15
N ASN A 34 10.53 -0.31 -7.67
CA ASN A 34 11.35 -0.10 -8.87
C ASN A 34 12.81 -0.48 -8.67
N ARG A 35 13.38 -0.25 -7.48
CA ARG A 35 14.72 -0.75 -7.15
C ARG A 35 14.78 -2.26 -7.17
N LEU A 36 13.77 -2.95 -6.62
CA LEU A 36 13.68 -4.41 -6.68
C LEU A 36 13.64 -4.91 -8.13
N LYS A 37 12.86 -4.25 -9.01
CA LYS A 37 12.81 -4.55 -10.44
C LYS A 37 14.20 -4.42 -11.08
N ARG A 38 14.84 -3.26 -10.93
CA ARG A 38 16.18 -2.99 -11.51
C ARG A 38 17.23 -3.97 -11.01
N ASN A 39 17.18 -4.34 -9.72
CA ASN A 39 18.12 -5.30 -9.15
C ASN A 39 17.92 -6.70 -9.73
N ARG A 40 16.67 -7.14 -9.93
CA ARG A 40 16.40 -8.45 -10.52
C ARG A 40 16.75 -8.51 -12.00
N GLU A 41 16.48 -7.45 -12.76
CA GLU A 41 16.94 -7.32 -14.15
C GLU A 41 18.47 -7.42 -14.24
N LYS A 42 19.20 -6.72 -13.35
CA LYS A 42 20.66 -6.83 -13.25
C LYS A 42 21.11 -8.24 -12.87
N SER A 43 20.47 -8.89 -11.90
CA SER A 43 20.82 -10.25 -11.49
C SER A 43 20.64 -11.25 -12.63
N ILE A 44 19.58 -11.14 -13.42
CA ILE A 44 19.37 -11.99 -14.62
C ILE A 44 20.45 -11.74 -15.68
N LEU A 45 20.81 -10.47 -15.92
CA LEU A 45 21.91 -10.12 -16.82
C LEU A 45 23.25 -10.67 -16.31
N VAL A 46 23.51 -10.56 -15.01
CA VAL A 46 24.72 -11.07 -14.38
C VAL A 46 24.75 -12.60 -14.39
N SER A 47 23.64 -13.29 -14.13
CA SER A 47 23.58 -14.77 -14.15
C SER A 47 23.66 -15.35 -15.56
N SER A 48 23.09 -14.66 -16.56
CA SER A 48 23.26 -15.03 -17.97
C SER A 48 24.71 -14.85 -18.43
N VAL A 49 25.42 -13.82 -17.94
CA VAL A 49 26.86 -13.61 -18.19
C VAL A 49 27.75 -14.55 -17.35
N LEU A 50 27.36 -14.86 -16.12
CA LEU A 50 28.07 -15.70 -15.15
C LEU A 50 27.57 -17.14 -15.14
N SER A 51 26.95 -17.63 -16.21
CA SER A 51 26.49 -19.03 -16.33
C SER A 51 27.65 -20.07 -16.32
N GLY A 52 28.88 -19.64 -15.99
CA GLY A 52 30.02 -20.47 -15.60
C GLY A 52 30.56 -20.27 -14.17
N LEU A 53 29.98 -19.39 -13.33
CA LEU A 53 30.43 -19.14 -11.95
C LEU A 53 29.23 -19.01 -11.00
N HIS A 54 29.04 -20.01 -10.13
CA HIS A 54 28.04 -19.98 -9.07
C HIS A 54 28.38 -18.89 -8.04
N LEU A 55 27.57 -17.84 -7.99
CA LEU A 55 27.56 -16.88 -6.90
C LEU A 55 26.20 -16.96 -6.19
N GLY A 56 26.27 -17.07 -4.87
CA GLY A 56 25.22 -17.58 -3.99
C GLY A 56 23.96 -16.72 -3.87
N GLU A 57 22.94 -17.37 -3.32
CA GLU A 57 21.58 -16.88 -3.14
C GLU A 57 21.53 -15.65 -2.22
N GLU A 58 20.85 -14.60 -2.68
CA GLU A 58 20.48 -13.46 -1.84
C GLU A 58 19.47 -13.90 -0.77
N ARG A 59 19.72 -13.52 0.49
CA ARG A 59 18.81 -13.79 1.61
C ARG A 59 17.50 -13.02 1.45
N PRO A 60 16.33 -13.63 1.74
CA PRO A 60 15.07 -12.90 1.73
C PRO A 60 15.07 -11.81 2.80
N GLY A 61 14.60 -10.61 2.44
CA GLY A 61 14.23 -9.56 3.39
C GLY A 61 13.01 -9.97 4.21
N PRO A 62 12.73 -9.30 5.33
CA PRO A 62 11.66 -9.70 6.25
C PRO A 62 10.29 -9.71 5.54
N GLU A 63 9.49 -10.74 5.84
CA GLU A 63 8.14 -11.01 5.32
C GLU A 63 7.11 -9.87 5.55
N GLU A 64 7.53 -8.76 6.16
CA GLU A 64 6.70 -7.62 6.52
C GLU A 64 6.66 -6.53 5.46
N ARG A 65 7.55 -6.49 4.46
CA ARG A 65 7.56 -5.42 3.43
C ARG A 65 6.87 -5.86 2.15
N LEU A 66 6.20 -4.92 1.48
CA LEU A 66 5.67 -5.16 0.13
C LEU A 66 6.83 -5.42 -0.83
N ASP A 67 6.69 -6.47 -1.63
CA ASP A 67 7.63 -6.85 -2.66
C ASP A 67 6.91 -7.13 -3.98
N LEU A 68 7.67 -7.58 -4.98
CA LEU A 68 7.13 -7.87 -6.30
C LEU A 68 6.43 -9.24 -6.39
N SER A 69 6.49 -10.08 -5.35
CA SER A 69 5.79 -11.37 -5.30
C SER A 69 4.30 -11.19 -5.00
N GLY A 70 3.92 -10.07 -4.35
CA GLY A 70 2.55 -9.82 -3.92
C GLY A 70 2.10 -10.68 -2.74
N LYS A 71 3.00 -11.48 -2.12
CA LYS A 71 2.68 -12.40 -1.01
C LYS A 71 1.97 -11.72 0.16
N ARG A 72 2.36 -10.49 0.53
CA ARG A 72 1.72 -9.74 1.63
C ARG A 72 0.23 -9.48 1.35
N LEU A 73 -0.09 -9.11 0.11
CA LEU A 73 -1.45 -8.94 -0.37
C LEU A 73 -2.17 -10.30 -0.48
N GLY A 74 -1.53 -11.28 -1.14
CA GLY A 74 -2.11 -12.61 -1.39
C GLY A 74 -2.49 -13.36 -0.13
N LYS A 75 -1.60 -13.39 0.88
CA LYS A 75 -1.87 -14.01 2.20
C LYS A 75 -3.13 -13.44 2.86
N SER A 76 -3.43 -12.16 2.63
CA SER A 76 -4.59 -11.47 3.22
C SER A 76 -5.89 -11.70 2.43
N LEU A 77 -5.81 -12.23 1.21
CA LEU A 77 -6.98 -12.47 0.37
C LEU A 77 -7.69 -13.78 0.69
N ASP A 78 -7.07 -14.74 1.37
CA ASP A 78 -7.63 -16.07 1.67
C ASP A 78 -8.32 -16.70 0.42
N ASN A 79 -7.52 -16.87 -0.63
CA ASN A 79 -7.96 -17.37 -1.93
C ASN A 79 -6.87 -18.27 -2.54
N PRO A 80 -7.14 -19.55 -2.83
CA PRO A 80 -6.14 -20.47 -3.41
C PRO A 80 -5.54 -19.99 -4.74
N LEU A 81 -6.29 -19.22 -5.54
CA LEU A 81 -5.76 -18.63 -6.76
C LEU A 81 -4.73 -17.52 -6.45
N ALA A 82 -4.92 -16.76 -5.37
CA ALA A 82 -3.95 -15.74 -4.96
C ALA A 82 -2.60 -16.37 -4.60
N ASP A 83 -2.59 -17.55 -3.95
CA ASP A 83 -1.35 -18.28 -3.62
C ASP A 83 -0.61 -18.75 -4.88
N GLN A 84 -1.34 -19.24 -5.88
CA GLN A 84 -0.77 -19.64 -7.18
C GLN A 84 -0.18 -18.43 -7.92
N LEU A 85 -0.90 -17.31 -7.95
CA LEU A 85 -0.42 -16.08 -8.56
C LEU A 85 0.81 -15.53 -7.85
N CYS A 86 0.85 -15.55 -6.51
CA CYS A 86 2.01 -15.13 -5.73
C CYS A 86 3.23 -16.02 -5.97
N SER A 87 3.04 -17.33 -6.09
CA SER A 87 4.12 -18.29 -6.42
C SER A 87 4.69 -18.03 -7.83
N LYS A 88 3.82 -17.70 -8.79
CA LYS A 88 4.22 -17.32 -10.14
C LYS A 88 4.95 -15.98 -10.15
N LEU A 89 4.50 -15.01 -9.37
CA LEU A 89 5.16 -13.71 -9.22
C LEU A 89 6.49 -13.80 -8.47
N GLU A 90 6.64 -14.74 -7.53
CA GLU A 90 7.92 -14.96 -6.85
C GLU A 90 8.99 -15.47 -7.82
N SER A 91 8.63 -16.40 -8.70
CA SER A 91 9.53 -16.93 -9.74
C SER A 91 9.72 -15.97 -10.91
N SER A 92 8.66 -15.27 -11.32
CA SER A 92 8.64 -14.29 -12.40
C SER A 92 8.02 -12.95 -11.96
N PRO A 93 8.76 -12.08 -11.25
CA PRO A 93 8.18 -10.85 -10.71
C PRO A 93 7.88 -9.79 -11.74
N MET A 94 8.17 -10.02 -13.02
CA MET A 94 7.78 -9.15 -14.14
C MET A 94 6.52 -9.65 -14.85
N ASP A 95 5.89 -10.70 -14.34
CA ASP A 95 4.63 -11.23 -14.87
C ASP A 95 3.47 -10.27 -14.57
N SER A 96 3.29 -9.31 -15.48
CA SER A 96 2.28 -8.26 -15.41
C SER A 96 0.86 -8.82 -15.38
N GLU A 97 0.61 -9.91 -16.11
CA GLU A 97 -0.71 -10.54 -16.17
C GLU A 97 -1.10 -11.12 -14.80
N SER A 98 -0.18 -11.85 -14.17
CA SER A 98 -0.44 -12.46 -12.85
C SER A 98 -0.67 -11.40 -11.78
N ARG A 99 0.03 -10.26 -11.86
CA ARG A 99 -0.21 -9.13 -10.96
C ARG A 99 -1.56 -8.47 -11.21
N GLN A 100 -1.95 -8.28 -12.48
CA GLN A 100 -3.28 -7.75 -12.80
C GLN A 100 -4.40 -8.67 -12.30
N GLN A 101 -4.24 -10.00 -12.42
CA GLN A 101 -5.19 -10.96 -11.86
C GLN A 101 -5.26 -10.88 -10.33
N LEU A 102 -4.10 -10.76 -9.65
CA LEU A 102 -4.06 -10.61 -8.19
C LEU A 102 -4.77 -9.33 -7.72
N LEU A 103 -4.57 -8.21 -8.43
CA LEU A 103 -5.28 -6.96 -8.18
C LEU A 103 -6.79 -7.10 -8.44
N GLY A 104 -7.17 -7.82 -9.49
CA GLY A 104 -8.56 -8.16 -9.78
C GLY A 104 -9.24 -8.89 -8.62
N LEU A 105 -8.60 -9.94 -8.09
CA LEU A 105 -9.12 -10.68 -6.92
C LEU A 105 -9.31 -9.80 -5.69
N MET A 106 -8.40 -8.85 -5.46
CA MET A 106 -8.55 -7.87 -4.39
C MET A 106 -9.76 -6.96 -4.61
N LEU A 107 -9.92 -6.43 -5.83
CA LEU A 107 -11.02 -5.53 -6.18
C LEU A 107 -12.39 -6.23 -6.15
N GLU A 108 -12.47 -7.51 -6.50
CA GLU A 108 -13.68 -8.34 -6.34
C GLU A 108 -14.10 -8.47 -4.87
N ARG A 109 -13.13 -8.47 -3.95
CA ARG A 109 -13.34 -8.55 -2.50
C ARG A 109 -13.30 -7.18 -1.81
N ARG A 110 -13.53 -6.07 -2.55
CA ARG A 110 -13.32 -4.70 -2.05
C ARG A 110 -13.93 -4.39 -0.68
N GLU A 111 -15.05 -5.02 -0.31
CA GLU A 111 -15.71 -4.78 0.98
C GLU A 111 -14.93 -5.32 2.19
N SER A 112 -14.16 -6.40 2.03
CA SER A 112 -13.33 -7.00 3.08
C SER A 112 -11.87 -6.53 3.05
N VAL A 113 -11.47 -5.78 2.04
CA VAL A 113 -10.11 -5.23 1.89
C VAL A 113 -9.84 -4.19 2.98
N ASN A 114 -8.83 -4.44 3.82
CA ASN A 114 -8.38 -3.50 4.85
C ASN A 114 -7.40 -2.44 4.29
N LEU A 115 -6.96 -1.52 5.15
CA LEU A 115 -6.03 -0.44 4.74
C LEU A 115 -4.70 -0.97 4.17
N GLN A 116 -4.09 -1.99 4.80
CA GLN A 116 -2.83 -2.55 4.31
C GLN A 116 -3.01 -3.16 2.91
N MET A 117 -4.06 -3.96 2.72
CA MET A 117 -4.34 -4.61 1.44
C MET A 117 -4.59 -3.58 0.34
N SER A 118 -5.43 -2.57 0.61
CA SER A 118 -5.71 -1.53 -0.38
C SER A 118 -4.48 -0.69 -0.72
N ARG A 119 -3.63 -0.37 0.27
CA ARG A 119 -2.33 0.29 0.06
C ARG A 119 -1.41 -0.54 -0.83
N ASP A 120 -1.29 -1.84 -0.54
CA ASP A 120 -0.47 -2.76 -1.32
C ASP A 120 -0.95 -2.90 -2.75
N GLY A 121 -2.27 -3.06 -2.92
CA GLY A 121 -2.89 -3.10 -4.23
C GLY A 121 -2.64 -1.82 -5.03
N TYR A 122 -2.75 -0.66 -4.39
CA TYR A 122 -2.49 0.60 -5.07
C TYR A 122 -1.02 0.76 -5.49
N LEU A 123 -0.05 0.44 -4.62
CA LEU A 123 1.37 0.48 -4.97
C LEU A 123 1.73 -0.49 -6.11
N LEU A 124 1.18 -1.71 -6.07
CA LEU A 124 1.36 -2.69 -7.16
C LEU A 124 0.69 -2.23 -8.46
N ALA A 125 -0.44 -1.52 -8.39
CA ALA A 125 -1.08 -0.95 -9.57
C ALA A 125 -0.27 0.22 -10.14
N LEU A 126 0.26 1.11 -9.30
CA LEU A 126 1.17 2.19 -9.73
C LEU A 126 2.41 1.62 -10.42
N PHE A 127 3.00 0.56 -9.89
CA PHE A 127 4.11 -0.15 -10.52
C PHE A 127 3.76 -0.67 -11.92
N GLU A 128 2.54 -1.15 -12.15
CA GLU A 128 2.07 -1.58 -13.48
C GLU A 128 1.84 -0.41 -14.44
N LEU A 129 1.52 0.78 -13.94
CA LEU A 129 1.36 2.00 -14.74
C LEU A 129 2.68 2.61 -15.18
N GLU A 130 3.77 2.35 -14.47
CA GLU A 130 5.12 2.73 -14.88
C GLU A 130 5.71 1.78 -15.94
N ASN A 131 4.98 0.71 -16.30
CA ASN A 131 5.39 -0.22 -17.34
C ASN A 131 5.15 0.39 -18.74
N PRO A 132 6.11 0.30 -19.68
CA PRO A 132 5.94 0.80 -21.05
C PRO A 132 4.70 0.29 -21.79
N GLN A 133 4.24 -0.93 -21.47
CA GLN A 133 3.03 -1.52 -22.05
C GLN A 133 1.78 -1.20 -21.21
N ILE A 134 1.42 0.07 -21.14
CA ILE A 134 0.21 0.54 -20.48
C ILE A 134 -1.04 0.24 -21.33
N SER A 135 -2.14 -0.14 -20.69
CA SER A 135 -3.41 -0.43 -21.35
C SER A 135 -4.58 0.19 -20.58
N ALA A 136 -5.75 0.33 -21.21
CA ALA A 136 -6.96 0.82 -20.55
C ALA A 136 -7.32 -0.03 -19.33
N VAL A 137 -7.12 -1.35 -19.40
CA VAL A 137 -7.31 -2.28 -18.27
C VAL A 137 -6.40 -1.89 -17.10
N LYS A 138 -5.10 -1.70 -17.34
CA LYS A 138 -4.16 -1.32 -16.27
C LYS A 138 -4.49 0.04 -15.66
N ILE A 139 -4.86 1.01 -16.51
CA ILE A 139 -5.30 2.34 -16.06
C ILE A 139 -6.52 2.20 -15.16
N ASN A 140 -7.56 1.48 -15.59
CA ASN A 140 -8.76 1.28 -14.81
C ASN A 140 -8.48 0.53 -13.49
N THR A 141 -7.65 -0.52 -13.51
CA THR A 141 -7.21 -1.21 -12.28
C THR A 141 -6.54 -0.23 -11.33
N GLY A 142 -5.65 0.64 -11.82
CA GLY A 142 -5.00 1.69 -11.04
C GLY A 142 -5.99 2.66 -10.42
N LEU A 143 -6.98 3.11 -11.19
CA LEU A 143 -8.05 3.99 -10.70
C LEU A 143 -8.88 3.33 -9.59
N TYR A 144 -9.29 2.06 -9.78
CA TYR A 144 -10.06 1.34 -8.77
C TYR A 144 -9.25 1.06 -7.50
N CYS A 145 -7.96 0.73 -7.62
CA CYS A 145 -7.09 0.53 -6.46
C CYS A 145 -6.85 1.86 -5.71
N GLN A 146 -6.70 2.97 -6.43
CA GLN A 146 -6.58 4.30 -5.86
C GLN A 146 -7.83 4.68 -5.06
N GLU A 147 -9.01 4.53 -5.67
CA GLU A 147 -10.28 4.85 -5.01
C GLU A 147 -10.47 4.01 -3.74
N LEU A 148 -10.19 2.71 -3.82
CA LEU A 148 -10.29 1.80 -2.68
C LEU A 148 -9.31 2.19 -1.55
N TYR A 149 -8.06 2.49 -1.88
CA TYR A 149 -7.07 2.89 -0.87
C TYR A 149 -7.42 4.22 -0.21
N LEU A 150 -7.82 5.24 -0.98
CA LEU A 150 -8.23 6.52 -0.42
C LEU A 150 -9.47 6.39 0.48
N LEU A 151 -10.43 5.52 0.11
CA LEU A 151 -11.58 5.19 0.94
C LEU A 151 -11.14 4.57 2.26
N ARG A 152 -10.30 3.52 2.24
CA ARG A 152 -9.83 2.86 3.47
C ARG A 152 -8.99 3.77 4.35
N LEU A 153 -8.18 4.64 3.76
CA LEU A 153 -7.40 5.62 4.50
C LEU A 153 -8.31 6.67 5.15
N TYR A 154 -9.29 7.18 4.42
CA TYR A 154 -10.31 8.10 4.96
C TYR A 154 -11.03 7.50 6.17
N GLU A 155 -11.53 6.26 6.02
CA GLU A 155 -12.24 5.55 7.09
C GLU A 155 -11.34 5.38 8.32
N LYS A 156 -10.07 4.99 8.11
CA LYS A 156 -9.14 4.79 9.22
C LYS A 156 -8.78 6.08 9.93
N LEU A 157 -8.53 7.17 9.20
CA LEU A 157 -8.24 8.47 9.80
C LEU A 157 -9.42 8.99 10.62
N LYS A 158 -10.64 8.81 10.12
CA LYS A 158 -11.86 9.19 10.84
C LYS A 158 -12.05 8.39 12.12
N GLU A 159 -11.82 7.07 12.06
CA GLU A 159 -11.82 6.18 13.24
C GLU A 159 -10.80 6.66 14.28
N MET A 160 -9.55 6.91 13.85
CA MET A 160 -8.49 7.35 14.76
C MET A 160 -8.77 8.73 15.36
N ALA A 161 -9.22 9.70 14.56
CA ALA A 161 -9.59 11.03 15.06
C ALA A 161 -10.65 10.95 16.16
N LEU A 162 -11.65 10.07 16.00
CA LEU A 162 -12.69 9.82 16.99
C LEU A 162 -12.13 9.15 18.25
N LYS A 163 -11.31 8.10 18.11
CA LYS A 163 -10.64 7.42 19.24
C LYS A 163 -9.83 8.40 20.08
N PHE A 164 -9.02 9.26 19.44
CA PHE A 164 -8.25 10.29 20.14
C PHE A 164 -9.16 11.29 20.86
N LYS A 165 -10.24 11.73 20.21
CA LYS A 165 -11.21 12.67 20.80
C LYS A 165 -11.91 12.09 22.03
N GLN A 166 -12.27 10.81 22.00
CA GLN A 166 -12.97 10.13 23.10
C GLN A 166 -12.12 9.96 24.36
N LYS A 167 -10.79 10.04 24.23
CA LYS A 167 -9.87 9.90 25.36
C LYS A 167 -9.60 11.19 26.13
N ILE A 168 -10.04 12.32 25.60
CA ILE A 168 -9.92 13.62 26.26
C ILE A 168 -10.94 13.68 27.39
N GLN A 169 -10.47 13.91 28.62
CA GLN A 169 -11.29 13.97 29.84
C GLN A 169 -11.22 15.34 30.52
N ASP A 170 -10.06 15.99 30.52
CA ASP A 170 -9.82 17.34 31.03
C ASP A 170 -8.86 18.10 30.10
N THR A 171 -9.41 19.07 29.37
CA THR A 171 -8.70 19.89 28.38
C THR A 171 -7.62 20.79 28.96
N ARG A 172 -7.48 20.89 30.30
CA ARG A 172 -6.42 21.64 30.97
C ARG A 172 -5.18 20.81 31.27
N SER A 173 -5.23 19.49 31.07
CA SER A 173 -4.05 18.63 31.24
C SER A 173 -3.15 18.68 30.00
N GLU A 174 -1.83 18.62 30.23
CA GLU A 174 -0.83 18.61 29.16
C GLU A 174 -1.03 17.40 28.22
N LYS A 175 -1.35 16.25 28.80
CA LYS A 175 -1.65 15.02 28.06
C LYS A 175 -2.84 15.17 27.12
N ASP A 176 -3.95 15.75 27.59
CA ASP A 176 -5.13 15.95 26.75
C ASP A 176 -4.91 17.03 25.69
N THR A 177 -4.02 17.99 25.95
CA THR A 177 -3.57 18.96 24.94
C THR A 177 -2.88 18.25 23.78
N VAL A 178 -2.02 17.27 24.05
CA VAL A 178 -1.37 16.43 23.02
C VAL A 178 -2.40 15.60 22.25
N LEU A 179 -3.33 14.94 22.96
CA LEU A 179 -4.40 14.15 22.33
C LEU A 179 -5.32 15.01 21.45
N MET A 180 -5.63 16.23 21.89
CA MET A 180 -6.43 17.19 21.14
C MET A 180 -5.71 17.66 19.88
N GLY A 181 -4.43 18.06 20.01
CA GLY A 181 -3.60 18.42 18.86
C GLY A 181 -3.56 17.31 17.83
N LYS A 182 -3.42 16.05 18.27
CA LYS A 182 -3.41 14.90 17.37
C LYS A 182 -4.76 14.63 16.73
N SER A 183 -5.85 14.70 17.49
CA SER A 183 -7.21 14.55 16.97
C SER A 183 -7.52 15.60 15.89
N THR A 184 -7.11 16.86 16.12
CA THR A 184 -7.25 17.94 15.14
C THR A 184 -6.42 17.71 13.88
N GLU A 185 -5.16 17.29 14.01
CA GLU A 185 -4.33 16.94 12.85
C GLU A 185 -4.98 15.84 12.01
N LEU A 186 -5.45 14.76 12.65
CA LEU A 186 -6.12 13.66 11.96
C LEU A 186 -7.41 14.13 11.28
N GLN A 187 -8.18 15.01 11.91
CA GLN A 187 -9.40 15.57 11.32
C GLN A 187 -9.11 16.43 10.08
N HIS A 188 -8.04 17.24 10.11
CA HIS A 188 -7.57 17.93 8.89
C HIS A 188 -7.09 16.93 7.83
N GLY A 189 -6.45 15.84 8.25
CA GLY A 189 -6.08 14.73 7.38
C GLY A 189 -7.29 14.08 6.69
N VAL A 190 -8.39 13.85 7.41
CA VAL A 190 -9.66 13.35 6.83
C VAL A 190 -10.12 14.26 5.70
N THR A 191 -10.17 15.57 5.92
CA THR A 191 -10.54 16.56 4.89
C THR A 191 -9.55 16.57 3.72
N TYR A 192 -8.26 16.44 4.00
CA TYR A 192 -7.23 16.36 2.96
C TYR A 192 -7.43 15.14 2.05
N ILE A 193 -7.66 13.96 2.62
CA ILE A 193 -7.91 12.73 1.86
C ILE A 193 -9.23 12.80 1.09
N GLU A 194 -10.28 13.36 1.69
CA GLU A 194 -11.57 13.58 1.01
C GLU A 194 -11.41 14.48 -0.22
N ASN A 195 -10.66 15.58 -0.09
CA ASN A 195 -10.34 16.45 -1.21
C ASN A 195 -9.53 15.73 -2.29
N CYS A 196 -8.51 14.95 -1.90
CA CYS A 196 -7.72 14.14 -2.83
C CYS A 196 -8.63 13.16 -3.58
N ALA A 197 -9.50 12.45 -2.89
CA ALA A 197 -10.46 11.52 -3.50
C ALA A 197 -11.40 12.25 -4.48
N SER A 198 -11.86 13.47 -4.15
CA SER A 198 -12.72 14.26 -5.04
C SER A 198 -12.02 14.67 -6.35
N ILE A 199 -10.74 15.07 -6.26
CA ILE A 199 -9.95 15.53 -7.40
C ILE A 199 -9.52 14.35 -8.28
N LEU A 200 -9.15 13.25 -7.63
CA LEU A 200 -8.64 12.05 -8.29
C LEU A 200 -9.76 11.09 -8.74
N LYS A 201 -11.03 11.43 -8.47
CA LYS A 201 -12.19 10.70 -8.97
C LYS A 201 -12.30 10.90 -10.47
N THR A 202 -11.82 9.93 -11.23
CA THR A 202 -11.90 9.93 -12.69
C THR A 202 -12.80 8.82 -13.19
N THR A 203 -13.57 9.11 -14.23
CA THR A 203 -14.36 8.10 -14.94
C THR A 203 -13.44 7.04 -15.55
N PRO A 204 -13.72 5.73 -15.38
CA PRO A 204 -12.98 4.67 -16.03
C PRO A 204 -12.92 4.88 -17.55
N LEU A 205 -11.79 4.52 -18.16
CA LEU A 205 -11.62 4.56 -19.61
C LEU A 205 -12.48 3.47 -20.26
N LYS A 206 -13.12 3.81 -21.37
CA LYS A 206 -13.90 2.89 -22.21
C LYS A 206 -13.01 2.11 -23.17
#